data_AF-A0A2D5JR33-F1
#
_entry.id   AF-A0A2D5JR33-F1
#
_cell.length_a   1.000
_cell.length_b   1.000
_cell.length_c   1.000
_cell.angle_alpha   90.00
_cell.angle_beta   90.00
_cell.angle_gamma   90.00
#
_symmetry.space_group_name_H-M   'P 1'
#
loop_
_entity.id
_entity.type
_entity.pdbx_description
1 polymer ?
#
loop_
_entity_poly.entity_id
_entity_poly.type
_entity_poly.pdbx_seq_one_letter_code
_entity_poly.pdbx_strand_id
1 'polypeptide(L)' 'MNLKVLFFGISTDLVGATSMIFSISPNTTILEFKTQLQKQYPLLTDINSYAIAVNESYARNETVLKENDIVAIIPPVSGG' A
#
# COMPACT_ATOMS: atom_id res chain seq x y z
N MET A 1 6.67 -12.21 -6.67
CA MET A 1 5.20 -12.22 -6.77
C MET A 1 4.68 -10.83 -7.03
N ASN A 2 3.58 -10.71 -7.75
CA ASN A 2 2.98 -9.46 -8.16
C ASN A 2 1.70 -9.19 -7.37
N LEU A 3 1.56 -7.94 -6.93
CA LEU A 3 0.38 -7.41 -6.27
C LEU A 3 -0.30 -6.40 -7.17
N LYS A 4 -1.61 -6.24 -7.03
CA LYS A 4 -2.28 -5.03 -7.51
C LYS A 4 -2.38 -4.03 -6.36
N VAL A 5 -1.65 -2.92 -6.45
CA VAL A 5 -1.72 -1.86 -5.45
C VAL A 5 -2.71 -0.79 -5.92
N LEU A 6 -3.63 -0.40 -5.04
CA LEU A 6 -4.62 0.66 -5.25
C LEU A 6 -4.28 1.86 -4.37
N PHE A 7 -4.39 3.05 -4.94
CA PHE A 7 -4.18 4.31 -4.24
C PHE A 7 -5.47 5.12 -4.21
N PHE A 8 -5.70 5.83 -3.10
CA PHE A 8 -6.89 6.65 -2.87
C PHE A 8 -6.51 8.02 -2.32
N GLY A 9 -7.36 9.01 -2.55
CA GLY A 9 -7.20 10.38 -2.01
C GLY A 9 -5.79 10.94 -2.25
N ILE A 10 -5.19 11.56 -1.23
CA ILE A 10 -3.86 12.19 -1.36
C ILE A 10 -2.76 11.23 -1.84
N SER A 11 -2.90 9.91 -1.63
CA SER A 11 -1.91 8.95 -2.13
C SER A 11 -1.89 8.84 -3.66
N THR A 12 -3.00 9.12 -4.35
CA THR A 12 -3.00 9.15 -5.83
C THR A 12 -2.19 10.32 -6.36
N ASP A 13 -2.25 11.47 -5.68
CA ASP A 13 -1.52 12.67 -6.08
C ASP A 13 -0.02 12.51 -5.84
N LEU A 14 0.35 11.89 -4.73
CA LEU A 14 1.75 11.66 -4.34
C LEU A 14 2.43 10.58 -5.20
N VAL A 15 1.66 9.59 -5.67
CA VAL A 15 2.18 8.50 -6.53
C VAL A 15 2.00 8.81 -8.02
N GLY A 16 1.04 9.66 -8.38
CA GLY A 16 0.67 9.98 -9.76
C GLY A 16 -0.14 8.90 -10.47
N ALA A 17 -0.69 7.93 -9.73
CA ALA A 17 -1.47 6.82 -10.28
C ALA A 17 -2.57 6.35 -9.30
N THR A 18 -3.66 5.82 -9.85
CA THR A 18 -4.76 5.22 -9.05
C THR A 18 -4.51 3.74 -8.74
N SER A 19 -3.68 3.07 -9.55
CA SER A 19 -3.23 1.70 -9.29
C SER A 19 -1.94 1.37 -10.02
N MET A 20 -1.24 0.33 -9.55
CA MET A 20 -0.05 -0.22 -10.20
C MET A 20 0.11 -1.71 -9.91
N ILE A 21 0.96 -2.39 -10.69
CA ILE A 21 1.49 -3.69 -10.30
C ILE A 21 2.78 -3.46 -9.51
N PHE A 22 2.89 -4.07 -8.33
CA PHE A 22 4.07 -3.98 -7.47
C PHE A 22 4.65 -5.38 -7.25
N SER A 23 5.92 -5.56 -7.61
CA SER A 23 6.61 -6.85 -7.46
C SER A 23 7.33 -6.92 -6.11
N ILE A 24 7.08 -7.99 -5.36
CA ILE A 24 7.73 -8.28 -4.08
C ILE A 24 8.29 -9.71 -4.03
N SER A 25 9.20 -9.96 -3.08
CA SER A 25 9.68 -11.30 -2.77
C SER A 25 8.58 -12.14 -2.08
N PRO A 26 8.58 -13.47 -2.24
CA PRO A 26 7.74 -14.35 -1.44
C PRO A 26 7.92 -14.13 0.06
N ASN A 27 6.88 -14.39 0.87
CA ASN A 27 6.87 -14.21 2.33
C ASN A 27 7.08 -12.77 2.81
N THR A 28 6.92 -11.77 1.94
CA THR A 28 6.97 -10.35 2.34
C THR A 28 5.73 -9.97 3.15
N THR A 29 5.96 -9.34 4.30
CA THR A 29 4.92 -8.80 5.18
C THR A 29 4.45 -7.42 4.73
N ILE A 30 3.31 -6.96 5.28
CA ILE A 30 2.82 -5.60 5.06
C ILE A 30 3.84 -4.54 5.48
N LEU A 31 4.56 -4.74 6.58
CA LEU A 31 5.58 -3.79 7.05
C LEU A 31 6.75 -3.67 6.06
N GLU A 32 7.21 -4.80 5.53
CA GLU A 32 8.29 -4.84 4.54
C GLU A 32 7.82 -4.24 3.21
N PHE A 33 6.62 -4.58 2.75
CA PHE A 33 6.00 -3.97 1.57
C PHE A 33 5.88 -2.44 1.74
N LYS A 34 5.38 -1.97 2.88
CA LYS A 34 5.27 -0.54 3.20
C LYS A 34 6.61 0.16 3.09
N THR A 35 7.66 -0.46 3.64
CA THR A 35 9.04 0.05 3.57
C THR A 35 9.55 0.11 2.13
N GLN A 36 9.29 -0.92 1.32
CA GLN A 36 9.68 -0.94 -0.10
C GLN A 36 8.94 0.12 -0.91
N LEU A 37 7.63 0.25 -0.69
CA LEU A 37 6.80 1.24 -1.36
C LEU A 37 7.26 2.67 -1.04
N GLN A 38 7.55 2.97 0.23
CA GLN A 38 8.08 4.28 0.63
C GLN A 38 9.48 4.57 0.09
N LYS A 39 10.32 3.54 -0.09
CA LYS A 39 11.62 3.73 -0.76
C LYS A 39 11.44 4.13 -2.23
N GLN A 40 10.44 3.56 -2.91
CA GLN A 40 10.15 3.89 -4.31
C GLN A 40 9.39 5.21 -4.48
N TYR A 41 8.51 5.53 -3.52
CA TYR A 41 7.72 6.76 -3.49
C TYR A 41 7.93 7.48 -2.16
N PRO A 42 9.05 8.21 -1.98
CA PRO A 42 9.37 8.88 -0.73
C PRO A 42 8.30 9.84 -0.24
N LEU A 43 7.55 10.48 -1.14
CA LEU A 43 6.44 11.38 -0.78
C LEU A 43 5.34 10.68 0.05
N LEU A 44 5.23 9.35 0.01
CA LEU A 44 4.32 8.60 0.89
C LEU A 44 4.76 8.61 2.37
N THR A 45 5.97 9.03 2.70
CA THR A 45 6.38 9.24 4.10
C THR A 45 5.71 10.46 4.72
N ASP A 46 5.26 11.41 3.90
CA ASP A 46 4.56 12.62 4.38
C ASP A 46 3.16 12.27 4.91
N ILE A 47 2.61 11.12 4.50
CA ILE A 47 1.39 10.55 5.06
C ILE A 47 1.74 9.69 6.28
N ASN A 48 1.86 10.31 7.44
CA ASN A 48 2.27 9.62 8.67
C ASN A 48 1.32 8.48 9.14
N SER A 49 0.07 8.40 8.65
CA SER A 49 -0.94 7.47 9.21
C SER A 49 -1.90 6.81 8.21
N TYR A 50 -1.41 6.36 7.04
CA TYR A 50 -2.25 5.52 6.18
C TYR A 50 -2.36 4.06 6.68
N ALA A 51 -3.57 3.53 6.59
CA ALA A 51 -3.87 2.12 6.78
C ALA A 51 -3.65 1.33 5.48
N ILE A 52 -3.50 0.02 5.61
CA ILE A 52 -3.41 -0.89 4.46
C ILE A 52 -4.52 -1.93 4.58
N ALA A 53 -5.24 -2.17 3.49
CA ALA A 53 -6.16 -3.29 3.37
C ALA A 53 -5.65 -4.27 2.31
N VAL A 54 -5.87 -5.55 2.56
CA VAL A 54 -5.58 -6.66 1.64
C VAL A 54 -6.91 -7.35 1.35
N ASN A 55 -7.29 -7.43 0.07
CA ASN A 55 -8.54 -8.06 -0.37
C ASN A 55 -9.76 -7.55 0.43
N GLU A 56 -9.93 -6.23 0.46
CA GLU A 56 -11.05 -5.52 1.11
C GLU A 56 -11.09 -5.63 2.66
N SER A 57 -10.05 -6.16 3.28
CA SER A 57 -9.94 -6.26 4.74
C SER A 57 -8.69 -5.56 5.27
N TYR A 58 -8.82 -4.78 6.35
CA TYR A 58 -7.66 -4.14 6.99
C TYR A 58 -6.64 -5.18 7.44
N ALA A 59 -5.38 -4.98 7.04
CA ALA A 59 -4.28 -5.88 7.33
C ALA A 59 -3.39 -5.30 8.44
N ARG A 60 -2.74 -6.18 9.18
CA ARG A 60 -1.73 -5.81 10.19
C ARG A 60 -0.35 -5.88 9.57
N ASN A 61 0.62 -5.27 10.24
CA ASN A 61 2.00 -5.22 9.78
C ASN A 61 2.62 -6.61 9.55
N GLU A 62 2.19 -7.61 10.31
CA GLU A 62 2.68 -8.99 10.25
C GLU A 62 1.96 -9.85 9.20
N THR A 63 0.90 -9.33 8.57
CA THR A 63 0.19 -10.06 7.52
C THR A 63 1.15 -10.33 6.35
N VAL A 64 1.29 -11.60 5.98
CA VAL A 64 2.09 -12.03 4.83
C VAL A 64 1.27 -11.89 3.56
N LEU A 65 1.80 -11.15 2.59
CA LEU A 65 1.18 -10.95 1.28
C LEU A 65 1.33 -12.20 0.41
N LYS A 66 0.40 -12.37 -0.52
CA LYS A 66 0.36 -13.47 -1.48
C LYS A 66 0.33 -12.96 -2.92
N GLU A 67 0.69 -13.82 -3.85
CA GLU A 67 0.56 -13.56 -5.28
C GLU A 67 -0.88 -13.16 -5.63
N ASN A 68 -1.03 -12.12 -6.45
CA ASN A 68 -2.31 -11.55 -6.90
C ASN A 68 -3.16 -10.87 -5.81
N ASP A 69 -2.65 -10.68 -4.60
CA ASP A 69 -3.36 -9.88 -3.59
C ASP A 69 -3.61 -8.45 -4.11
N ILE A 70 -4.80 -7.95 -3.79
CA ILE A 70 -5.16 -6.54 -3.99
C ILE A 70 -4.86 -5.79 -2.70
N VAL A 71 -3.93 -4.84 -2.78
CA VAL A 71 -3.46 -4.05 -1.64
C VAL A 71 -3.90 -2.60 -1.80
N ALA A 72 -4.73 -2.10 -0.89
CA ALA A 72 -5.20 -0.72 -0.89
C ALA A 72 -4.42 0.14 0.10
N ILE A 73 -3.91 1.28 -0.35
CA ILE A 73 -3.32 2.34 0.48
C ILE A 73 -4.44 3.29 0.87
N ILE A 74 -4.81 3.28 2.15
CA ILE A 74 -5.96 4.05 2.68
C ILE A 74 -5.40 5.21 3.50
N PRO A 75 -5.23 6.41 2.91
CA PRO A 75 -4.81 7.57 3.68
C PRO A 75 -5.88 7.97 4.71
N PRO A 76 -5.51 8.79 5.73
CA PRO A 76 -6.48 9.37 6.64
C PRO A 76 -7.62 10.01 5.87
N VAL A 77 -8.85 9.60 6.17
CA VAL A 77 -10.03 10.22 5.57
C VAL A 77 -10.27 11.56 6.27
N SER A 78 -10.27 12.65 5.51
CA SER A 78 -10.71 13.97 5.97
C SER A 78 -12.25 13.99 5.97
N GLY A 79 -12.87 13.15 6.80
CA GLY A 79 -14.32 13.06 6.91
C GLY A 79 -14.95 14.44 7.05
N GLY A 80 -15.99 14.69 6.26
CA GLY A 80 -16.86 15.86 6.43
C GLY A 80 -17.74 15.76 7.67
#